data_AF-A0A962HXW0-F1
#
_entry.id   AF-A0A962HXW0-F1
#
_cell.length_a   1.000
_cell.length_b   1.000
_cell.length_c   1.000
_cell.angle_alpha   90.00
_cell.angle_beta   90.00
_cell.angle_gamma   90.00
#
_symmetry.space_group_name_H-M   'P 1'
#
loop_
_entity.id
_entity.type
_entity.pdbx_description
1 polymer ?
#
loop_
_entity_poly.entity_id
_entity_poly.type
_entity_poly.pdbx_seq_one_letter_code
_entity_poly.pdbx_strand_id
1 'polypeptide(L)'
;MASSSLRGSAPDGQIRFDAQGRLQVDAELRRHLEWWLSLLGEISLPEIRQWFGESLLGLDDAQRRSTLDFFDRWVDYLRAADAALPDGSTTERLEALSALRRQWFGDAAAEALFGDEERYTRHVLSRRALLQDTSLSVEQRAAALADLDQQLSPEQRQMRAQTVDPLLLSEQTAQFEQLNISPDQRHAERAALVGESAANRLAQLDLQRQDWDQRMAALRAAASDWPSV
;
A
#
# COMPACT_ATOMS: atom_id res chain seq x y z
N MET A 1 22.11 9.38 21.55
CA MET A 1 21.27 9.79 20.40
C MET A 1 21.82 10.94 19.57
N ALA A 2 22.67 11.82 20.08
CA ALA A 2 23.17 12.97 19.30
C ALA A 2 24.04 12.61 18.09
N SER A 3 24.23 11.34 17.71
CA SER A 3 25.04 10.91 16.55
C SER A 3 24.46 9.72 15.77
N SER A 4 23.21 9.32 16.00
CA SER A 4 22.57 8.23 15.24
C SER A 4 21.80 8.75 14.02
N SER A 5 21.43 7.84 13.11
CA SER A 5 20.53 8.14 11.97
C SER A 5 19.17 8.74 12.38
N LEU A 6 18.75 8.52 13.63
CA LEU A 6 17.53 9.09 14.21
C LEU A 6 17.70 10.55 14.70
N ARG A 7 18.86 11.17 14.50
CA ARG A 7 19.07 12.57 14.88
C ARG A 7 18.10 13.48 14.10
N GLY A 8 17.12 14.03 14.80
CA GLY A 8 16.13 14.95 14.24
C GLY A 8 14.84 14.29 13.75
N SER A 9 14.68 12.97 13.89
CA SER A 9 13.40 12.30 13.67
C SER A 9 12.59 12.25 14.97
N ALA A 10 11.27 12.33 14.84
CA ALA A 10 10.37 11.96 15.92
C ALA A 10 10.18 10.43 15.92
N PRO A 11 9.96 9.80 17.09
CA PRO A 11 9.51 8.42 17.14
C PRO A 11 8.25 8.25 16.29
N ASP A 12 8.26 7.28 15.38
CA ASP A 12 7.06 6.84 14.69
C ASP A 12 6.29 5.87 15.59
N GLY A 13 4.97 5.78 15.41
CA GLY A 13 4.11 4.96 16.26
C GLY A 13 3.99 5.44 17.72
N GLN A 14 3.16 4.74 18.49
CA GLN A 14 2.82 5.12 19.86
C GLN A 14 2.64 3.89 20.74
N ILE A 15 3.08 3.99 21.99
CA ILE A 15 2.78 3.02 23.04
C ILE A 15 1.47 3.43 23.71
N ARG A 16 0.46 2.56 23.66
CA ARG A 16 -0.87 2.81 24.21
C ARG A 16 -1.25 1.76 25.24
N PHE A 17 -2.07 2.16 26.20
CA PHE A 17 -2.60 1.29 27.24
C PHE A 17 -4.12 1.36 27.26
N ASP A 18 -4.79 0.25 27.52
CA ASP A 18 -6.25 0.22 27.68
C ASP A 18 -6.69 0.84 29.02
N ALA A 19 -8.00 0.92 29.24
CA ALA A 19 -8.57 1.49 30.46
C ALA A 19 -8.17 0.70 31.74
N GLN A 20 -7.64 -0.52 31.60
CA GLN A 20 -7.14 -1.36 32.68
C GLN A 20 -5.62 -1.27 32.82
N GLY A 21 -4.95 -0.41 32.05
CA GLY A 21 -3.50 -0.24 32.06
C GLY A 21 -2.73 -1.35 31.32
N ARG A 22 -3.40 -2.19 30.52
CA ARG A 22 -2.74 -3.24 29.74
C ARG A 22 -2.24 -2.67 28.41
N LEU A 23 -1.06 -3.10 28.00
CA LEU A 23 -0.46 -2.70 26.73
C LEU A 23 -1.39 -3.06 25.57
N GLN A 24 -1.72 -2.07 24.74
CA GLN A 24 -2.46 -2.28 23.50
C GLN A 24 -1.48 -2.75 22.42
N VAL A 25 -1.68 -3.97 21.94
CA VAL A 25 -0.85 -4.58 20.90
C VAL A 25 -1.47 -4.30 19.54
N ASP A 26 -0.92 -3.33 18.83
CA ASP A 26 -1.44 -2.84 17.56
C ASP A 26 -0.31 -2.34 16.62
N ALA A 27 -0.69 -1.90 15.42
CA ALA A 27 0.25 -1.38 14.43
C ALA A 27 1.02 -0.12 14.89
N GLU A 28 0.51 0.69 15.82
CA GLU A 28 1.25 1.84 16.37
C GLU A 28 2.39 1.36 17.25
N LEU A 29 2.12 0.38 18.12
CA LEU A 29 3.16 -0.23 18.94
C LEU A 29 4.23 -0.86 18.04
N ARG A 30 3.83 -1.59 16.99
CA ARG A 30 4.77 -2.17 16.03
C ARG A 30 5.69 -1.12 15.42
N ARG A 31 5.14 -0.04 14.83
CA ARG A 31 5.94 1.02 14.22
C ARG A 31 6.91 1.67 15.21
N HIS A 32 6.47 1.81 16.46
CA HIS A 32 7.33 2.34 17.51
C HIS A 32 8.54 1.45 17.79
N LEU A 33 8.33 0.13 17.89
CA LEU A 33 9.44 -0.81 18.09
C LEU A 33 10.34 -0.87 16.85
N GLU A 34 9.77 -0.88 15.65
CA GLU A 34 10.53 -0.87 14.39
C GLU A 34 11.39 0.39 14.25
N TRP A 35 10.91 1.56 14.69
CA TRP A 35 11.71 2.80 14.73
C TRP A 35 12.93 2.66 15.65
N TRP A 36 12.78 2.07 16.84
CA TRP A 36 13.92 1.80 17.72
C TRP A 36 14.89 0.79 17.13
N LEU A 37 14.36 -0.25 16.49
CA LEU A 37 15.15 -1.30 15.87
C LEU A 37 15.81 -0.85 14.57
N SER A 38 15.42 0.29 13.98
CA SER A 38 16.13 0.86 12.85
C SER A 38 17.55 1.32 13.20
N LEU A 39 17.88 1.44 14.50
CA LEU A 39 19.23 1.68 15.00
C LEU A 39 20.12 0.42 14.94
N LEU A 40 19.57 -0.75 14.65
CA LEU A 40 20.34 -1.97 14.48
C LEU A 40 21.36 -1.80 13.36
N GLY A 41 22.62 -2.10 13.65
CA GLY A 41 23.75 -1.89 12.74
C GLY A 41 24.57 -0.63 13.08
N GLU A 42 23.97 0.37 13.74
CA GLU A 42 24.69 1.50 14.33
C GLU A 42 25.08 1.25 15.78
N ILE A 43 24.17 0.64 16.54
CA ILE A 43 24.38 0.21 17.92
C ILE A 43 23.89 -1.21 18.15
N SER A 44 24.34 -1.81 19.25
CA SER A 44 23.98 -3.19 19.60
C SER A 44 22.55 -3.29 20.10
N LEU A 45 21.92 -4.45 19.93
CA LEU A 45 20.56 -4.69 20.43
C LEU A 45 20.43 -4.46 21.96
N PRO A 46 21.39 -4.88 22.82
CA PRO A 46 21.33 -4.55 24.25
C PRO A 46 21.32 -3.04 24.53
N GLU A 47 22.08 -2.24 23.76
CA GLU A 47 22.08 -0.78 23.89
C GLU A 47 20.74 -0.18 23.44
N ILE A 48 20.16 -0.68 22.33
CA ILE A 48 18.82 -0.27 21.89
C ILE A 48 17.80 -0.56 22.98
N ARG A 49 17.81 -1.77 23.56
CA ARG A 49 16.90 -2.17 24.62
C ARG A 49 17.05 -1.27 25.86
N GLN A 50 18.29 -0.91 26.21
CA GLN A 50 18.55 0.02 27.32
C GLN A 50 17.95 1.40 27.04
N TRP A 51 18.26 2.01 25.89
CA TRP A 51 17.76 3.33 25.54
C TRP A 51 16.25 3.36 25.41
N PHE A 52 15.66 2.28 24.86
CA PHE A 52 14.22 2.11 24.84
C PHE A 52 13.67 2.10 26.27
N GLY A 53 14.23 1.31 27.18
CA GLY A 53 13.82 1.31 28.59
C GLY A 53 13.93 2.65 29.30
N GLU A 54 14.97 3.43 29.02
CA GLU A 54 15.15 4.80 29.53
C GLU A 54 14.05 5.75 29.00
N SER A 55 13.57 5.56 27.77
CA SER A 55 12.46 6.34 27.22
C SER A 55 11.12 6.09 27.93
N LEU A 56 10.99 4.96 28.63
CA LEU A 56 9.77 4.53 29.33
C LEU A 56 9.74 4.97 30.81
N LEU A 57 10.68 5.80 31.27
CA LEU A 57 10.75 6.22 32.68
C LEU A 57 9.51 7.01 33.15
N GLY A 58 8.72 7.58 32.23
CA GLY A 58 7.45 8.24 32.54
C GLY A 58 6.25 7.31 32.79
N LEU A 59 6.36 6.01 32.47
CA LEU A 59 5.31 5.02 32.69
C LEU A 59 5.38 4.43 34.11
N ASP A 60 4.28 3.85 34.58
CA ASP A 60 4.31 3.04 35.81
C ASP A 60 5.12 1.74 35.62
N ASP A 61 5.48 1.09 36.72
CA ASP A 61 6.37 -0.08 36.69
C ASP A 61 5.76 -1.29 35.97
N ALA A 62 4.43 -1.47 36.01
CA ALA A 62 3.75 -2.58 35.35
C ALA A 62 3.69 -2.34 33.84
N GLN A 63 3.33 -1.12 33.42
CA GLN A 63 3.34 -0.67 32.03
C GLN A 63 4.73 -0.77 31.42
N ARG A 64 5.77 -0.26 32.12
CA ARG A 64 7.16 -0.32 31.69
C ARG A 64 7.61 -1.77 31.49
N ARG A 65 7.34 -2.64 32.47
CA ARG A 65 7.68 -4.07 32.38
C ARG A 65 6.99 -4.74 31.20
N SER A 66 5.68 -4.59 31.07
CA SER A 66 4.92 -5.20 29.98
C SER A 66 5.40 -4.74 28.59
N THR A 67 5.83 -3.49 28.48
CA THR A 67 6.35 -2.93 27.23
C THR A 67 7.73 -3.48 26.88
N LEU A 68 8.63 -3.58 27.86
CA LEU A 68 9.94 -4.20 27.68
C LEU A 68 9.84 -5.71 27.36
N ASP A 69 8.95 -6.42 28.05
CA ASP A 69 8.69 -7.84 27.78
C ASP A 69 8.16 -8.04 26.35
N PHE A 70 7.31 -7.12 25.87
CA PHE A 70 6.83 -7.16 24.49
C PHE A 70 7.93 -6.83 23.48
N PHE A 71 8.82 -5.87 23.76
CA PHE A 71 10.00 -5.59 22.93
C PHE A 71 10.89 -6.82 22.79
N ASP A 72 11.16 -7.53 23.90
CA ASP A 72 11.98 -8.75 23.87
C ASP A 72 11.30 -9.85 23.05
N ARG A 73 10.01 -10.07 23.27
CA ARG A 73 9.20 -11.02 22.47
C ARG A 73 9.17 -10.65 20.98
N TRP A 74 9.15 -9.36 20.67
CA TRP A 74 9.17 -8.87 19.30
C TRP A 74 10.50 -9.15 18.60
N VAL A 75 11.63 -8.89 19.28
CA VAL A 75 12.96 -9.24 18.78
C VAL A 75 13.08 -10.74 18.53
N ASP A 76 12.61 -11.57 19.45
CA ASP A 76 12.67 -13.03 19.28
C ASP A 76 11.80 -13.50 18.11
N TYR A 77 10.64 -12.85 17.90
CA TYR A 77 9.84 -13.06 16.70
C TYR A 77 10.62 -12.72 15.42
N LEU A 78 11.33 -11.59 15.36
CA LEU A 78 12.08 -11.20 14.16
C LEU A 78 13.15 -12.26 13.80
N ARG A 79 13.84 -12.81 14.82
CA ARG A 79 14.79 -13.91 14.63
C ARG A 79 14.12 -15.19 14.15
N ALA A 80 12.98 -15.55 14.74
CA ALA A 80 12.22 -16.73 14.34
C ALA A 80 11.68 -16.60 12.91
N ALA A 81 11.21 -15.41 12.53
CA ALA A 81 10.74 -15.12 11.19
C ALA A 81 11.88 -15.24 10.17
N ASP A 82 13.03 -14.64 10.42
CA ASP A 82 14.20 -14.73 9.53
C ASP A 82 14.63 -16.20 9.29
N ALA A 83 14.60 -17.03 10.34
CA ALA A 83 14.98 -18.43 10.25
C ALA A 83 13.92 -19.35 9.62
N ALA A 84 12.63 -18.98 9.69
CA ALA A 84 11.52 -19.86 9.30
C ALA A 84 10.99 -19.62 7.88
N LEU A 85 11.38 -18.52 7.23
CA LEU A 85 10.83 -18.16 5.92
C LEU A 85 11.32 -19.13 4.83
N PRO A 86 10.41 -19.71 4.03
CA PRO A 86 10.78 -20.65 2.99
C PRO A 86 11.47 -19.97 1.80
N ASP A 87 12.32 -20.73 1.11
CA ASP A 87 12.73 -20.41 -0.25
C ASP A 87 11.60 -20.77 -1.22
N GLY A 88 10.79 -19.76 -1.53
CA GLY A 88 9.61 -19.91 -2.38
C GLY A 88 9.17 -18.59 -2.99
N SER A 89 8.02 -18.64 -3.66
CA SER A 89 7.37 -17.45 -4.19
C SER A 89 7.04 -16.45 -3.08
N THR A 90 6.86 -15.17 -3.45
CA THR A 90 6.44 -14.13 -2.51
C THR A 90 5.11 -14.48 -1.83
N THR A 91 4.20 -15.16 -2.53
CA THR A 91 2.92 -15.62 -1.96
C THR A 91 3.14 -16.69 -0.89
N GLU A 92 3.95 -17.71 -1.15
CA GLU A 92 4.25 -18.75 -0.16
C GLU A 92 4.94 -18.17 1.08
N ARG A 93 5.87 -17.22 0.88
CA ARG A 93 6.52 -16.50 1.98
C ARG A 93 5.53 -15.69 2.80
N LEU A 94 4.59 -14.97 2.18
CA LEU A 94 3.55 -14.21 2.88
C LEU A 94 2.67 -15.12 3.74
N GLU A 95 2.20 -16.25 3.18
CA GLU A 95 1.33 -17.17 3.91
C GLU A 95 2.06 -17.88 5.06
N ALA A 96 3.32 -18.28 4.85
CA ALA A 96 4.16 -18.83 5.92
C ALA A 96 4.38 -17.80 7.05
N LEU A 97 4.65 -16.54 6.70
CA LEU A 97 4.86 -15.47 7.68
C LEU A 97 3.58 -15.15 8.47
N SER A 98 2.44 -15.06 7.79
CA SER A 98 1.12 -14.87 8.41
C SER A 98 0.80 -16.00 9.40
N ALA A 99 1.04 -17.26 8.99
CA ALA A 99 0.86 -18.41 9.86
C ALA A 99 1.77 -18.36 11.10
N LEU A 100 3.06 -18.03 10.91
CA LEU A 100 4.00 -17.85 12.01
C LEU A 100 3.54 -16.75 12.97
N ARG A 101 3.08 -15.60 12.46
CA ARG A 101 2.59 -14.48 13.29
C ARG A 101 1.39 -14.89 14.13
N ARG A 102 0.44 -15.63 13.57
CA ARG A 102 -0.71 -16.19 14.33
C ARG A 102 -0.27 -17.17 15.39
N GLN A 103 0.67 -18.06 15.08
CA GLN A 103 1.24 -18.98 16.06
C GLN A 103 1.98 -18.23 17.18
N TRP A 104 2.74 -17.18 16.84
CA TRP A 104 3.60 -16.47 17.77
C TRP A 104 2.83 -15.51 18.67
N PHE A 105 1.90 -14.73 18.12
CA PHE A 105 1.18 -13.68 18.83
C PHE A 105 -0.26 -14.07 19.21
N GLY A 106 -0.82 -15.09 18.58
CA GLY A 106 -2.26 -15.40 18.61
C GLY A 106 -3.02 -14.59 17.56
N ASP A 107 -4.20 -15.09 17.16
CA ASP A 107 -4.96 -14.51 16.05
C ASP A 107 -5.30 -13.03 16.23
N ALA A 108 -5.80 -12.65 17.42
CA ALA A 108 -6.22 -11.27 17.67
C ALA A 108 -5.06 -10.27 17.62
N ALA A 109 -3.91 -10.61 18.21
CA ALA A 109 -2.74 -9.75 18.21
C ALA A 109 -2.05 -9.71 16.83
N ALA A 110 -1.98 -10.85 16.13
CA ALA A 110 -1.45 -10.89 14.77
C ALA A 110 -2.29 -10.03 13.82
N GLU A 111 -3.62 -10.11 13.91
CA GLU A 111 -4.53 -9.27 13.14
C GLU A 111 -4.32 -7.78 13.43
N ALA A 112 -4.20 -7.39 14.69
CA ALA A 112 -4.00 -5.98 15.07
C ALA A 112 -2.62 -5.41 14.68
N LEU A 113 -1.58 -6.26 14.65
CA LEU A 113 -0.21 -5.87 14.29
C LEU A 113 0.02 -5.81 12.77
N PHE A 114 -0.54 -6.79 12.04
CA PHE A 114 -0.15 -7.09 10.67
C PHE A 114 -1.31 -7.16 9.67
N GLY A 115 -2.56 -7.27 10.13
CA GLY A 115 -3.70 -7.61 9.27
C GLY A 115 -3.86 -6.67 8.07
N ASP A 116 -3.71 -5.36 8.27
CA ASP A 116 -3.82 -4.37 7.19
C ASP A 116 -2.70 -4.50 6.16
N GLU A 117 -1.45 -4.69 6.62
CA GLU A 117 -0.29 -4.89 5.75
C GLU A 117 -0.39 -6.20 4.96
N GLU A 118 -0.82 -7.29 5.61
CA GLU A 118 -0.97 -8.59 4.98
C GLU A 118 -2.11 -8.60 3.96
N ARG A 119 -3.26 -7.96 4.28
CA ARG A 119 -4.35 -7.77 3.31
C ARG A 119 -3.89 -6.99 2.10
N TYR A 120 -3.18 -5.88 2.32
CA TYR A 120 -2.68 -5.06 1.22
C TYR A 120 -1.66 -5.81 0.37
N THR A 121 -0.72 -6.52 1.00
CA THR A 121 0.28 -7.33 0.29
C THR A 121 -0.39 -8.43 -0.53
N ARG A 122 -1.38 -9.13 0.05
CA ARG A 122 -2.16 -10.16 -0.66
C ARG A 122 -2.92 -9.57 -1.85
N HIS A 123 -3.52 -8.39 -1.70
CA HIS A 123 -4.14 -7.66 -2.81
C HIS A 123 -3.15 -7.41 -3.95
N VAL A 124 -1.97 -6.87 -3.64
CA VAL A 124 -0.92 -6.59 -4.66
C VAL A 124 -0.50 -7.88 -5.38
N LEU A 125 -0.32 -8.98 -4.66
CA LEU A 125 0.06 -10.27 -5.24
C LEU A 125 -1.07 -10.85 -6.12
N SER A 126 -2.31 -10.84 -5.65
CA SER A 126 -3.49 -11.28 -6.41
C SER A 126 -3.67 -10.46 -7.68
N ARG A 127 -3.46 -9.15 -7.60
CA ARG A 127 -3.55 -8.25 -8.75
C ARG A 127 -2.51 -8.59 -9.82
N ARG A 128 -1.26 -8.82 -9.39
CA ARG A 128 -0.18 -9.24 -10.28
C ARG A 128 -0.53 -10.56 -10.97
N ALA A 129 -1.07 -11.53 -10.23
CA ALA A 129 -1.49 -12.81 -10.80
C ALA A 129 -2.56 -12.63 -11.88
N LEU A 130 -3.61 -11.82 -11.63
CA LEU A 130 -4.66 -11.51 -12.61
C LEU A 130 -4.11 -10.83 -13.87
N LEU A 131 -3.15 -9.93 -13.73
CA LEU A 131 -2.51 -9.27 -14.88
C LEU A 131 -1.67 -10.22 -15.72
N GLN A 132 -1.09 -11.26 -15.11
CA GLN A 132 -0.23 -12.24 -15.77
C GLN A 132 -0.99 -13.44 -16.31
N ASP A 133 -2.27 -13.60 -15.94
CA ASP A 133 -3.10 -14.71 -16.39
C ASP A 133 -3.52 -14.52 -17.85
N THR A 134 -2.93 -15.33 -18.74
CA THR A 134 -3.19 -15.33 -20.18
C THR A 134 -4.45 -16.11 -20.57
N SER A 135 -5.07 -16.82 -19.63
CA SER A 135 -6.34 -17.52 -19.86
C SER A 135 -7.56 -16.60 -19.80
N LEU A 136 -7.41 -15.41 -19.20
CA LEU A 136 -8.47 -14.42 -19.09
C LEU A 136 -8.53 -13.54 -20.34
N SER A 137 -9.75 -13.36 -20.86
CA SER A 137 -10.04 -12.25 -21.78
C SER A 137 -9.82 -10.90 -21.11
N VAL A 138 -9.73 -9.84 -21.91
CA VAL A 138 -9.57 -8.46 -21.41
C VAL A 138 -10.71 -8.09 -20.48
N GLU A 139 -11.94 -8.43 -20.84
CA GLU A 139 -13.15 -8.13 -20.09
C GLU A 139 -13.20 -8.92 -18.77
N GLN A 140 -12.85 -10.21 -18.80
CA GLN A 140 -12.79 -11.04 -17.58
C GLN A 140 -11.71 -10.55 -16.62
N ARG A 141 -10.54 -10.18 -17.14
CA ARG A 141 -9.45 -9.62 -16.34
C ARG A 141 -9.88 -8.28 -15.71
N ALA A 142 -10.50 -7.40 -16.48
CA ALA A 142 -11.00 -6.12 -15.97
C ALA A 142 -12.02 -6.31 -14.85
N ALA A 143 -12.99 -7.22 -15.03
CA ALA A 143 -13.98 -7.54 -13.99
C ALA A 143 -13.32 -8.09 -12.72
N ALA A 144 -12.40 -9.05 -12.85
CA ALA A 144 -11.70 -9.63 -11.70
C ALA A 144 -10.84 -8.59 -10.95
N LEU A 145 -10.19 -7.67 -11.67
CA LEU A 145 -9.44 -6.58 -11.05
C LEU A 145 -10.35 -5.57 -10.34
N ALA A 146 -11.52 -5.29 -10.90
CA ALA A 146 -12.50 -4.41 -10.28
C ALA A 146 -13.04 -5.01 -8.97
N ASP A 147 -13.38 -6.30 -8.96
CA ASP A 147 -13.81 -7.02 -7.75
C ASP A 147 -12.70 -7.08 -6.69
N LEU A 148 -11.46 -7.28 -7.11
CA LEU A 148 -10.31 -7.27 -6.22
C LEU A 148 -10.12 -5.88 -5.55
N ASP A 149 -10.27 -4.79 -6.31
CA ASP A 149 -10.13 -3.42 -5.81
C ASP A 149 -11.25 -3.01 -4.82
N GLN A 150 -12.37 -3.74 -4.77
CA GLN A 150 -13.41 -3.54 -3.75
C GLN A 150 -12.94 -3.95 -2.35
N GLN A 151 -11.93 -4.81 -2.24
CA GLN A 151 -11.37 -5.28 -0.96
C GLN A 151 -10.48 -4.24 -0.27
N LEU A 152 -10.06 -3.20 -0.99
CA LEU A 152 -9.26 -2.10 -0.43
C LEU A 152 -10.12 -1.11 0.37
N SER A 153 -9.52 -0.55 1.41
CA SER A 153 -10.10 0.60 2.10
C SER A 153 -10.16 1.84 1.18
N PRO A 154 -11.03 2.83 1.44
CA PRO A 154 -11.07 4.07 0.68
C PRO A 154 -9.70 4.78 0.62
N GLU A 155 -8.95 4.77 1.73
CA GLU A 155 -7.62 5.37 1.82
C GLU A 155 -6.61 4.61 0.97
N GLN A 156 -6.59 3.27 1.01
CA GLN A 156 -5.71 2.45 0.18
C GLN A 156 -5.99 2.66 -1.31
N ARG A 157 -7.26 2.79 -1.71
CA ARG A 157 -7.63 3.13 -3.10
C ARG A 157 -7.10 4.50 -3.51
N GLN A 158 -7.17 5.49 -2.63
CA GLN A 158 -6.69 6.84 -2.91
C GLN A 158 -5.17 6.88 -3.03
N MET A 159 -4.44 6.27 -2.10
CA MET A 159 -2.97 6.17 -2.16
C MET A 159 -2.50 5.50 -3.45
N ARG A 160 -3.17 4.41 -3.84
CA ARG A 160 -2.88 3.73 -5.10
C ARG A 160 -3.09 4.64 -6.31
N ALA A 161 -4.22 5.36 -6.36
CA ALA A 161 -4.51 6.29 -7.45
C ALA A 161 -3.48 7.42 -7.58
N GLN A 162 -2.87 7.84 -6.47
CA GLN A 162 -1.80 8.86 -6.47
C GLN A 162 -0.43 8.32 -6.91
N THR A 163 -0.24 7.00 -6.86
CA THR A 163 1.04 6.35 -7.22
C THR A 163 1.12 6.01 -8.72
N VAL A 164 0.01 6.13 -9.46
CA VAL A 164 0.01 5.95 -10.92
C VAL A 164 0.84 7.07 -11.55
N ASP A 165 1.87 6.69 -12.32
CA ASP A 165 2.69 7.65 -13.06
C ASP A 165 1.82 8.37 -14.14
N PRO A 166 1.63 9.69 -14.04
CA PRO A 166 0.89 10.46 -15.04
C PRO A 166 1.52 10.37 -16.44
N LEU A 167 2.84 10.21 -16.52
CA LEU A 167 3.55 10.07 -17.79
C LEU A 167 3.14 8.78 -18.49
N LEU A 168 3.16 7.65 -17.77
CA LEU A 168 2.72 6.35 -18.29
C LEU A 168 1.27 6.41 -18.82
N LEU A 169 0.38 7.07 -18.08
CA LEU A 169 -1.02 7.22 -18.48
C LEU A 169 -1.19 8.08 -19.75
N SER A 170 -0.35 9.12 -19.89
CA SER A 170 -0.34 9.98 -21.07
C SER A 170 0.18 9.24 -22.32
N GLU A 171 1.24 8.46 -22.18
CA GLU A 171 1.80 7.64 -23.26
C GLU A 171 0.82 6.56 -23.71
N GLN A 172 0.19 5.87 -22.75
CA GLN A 172 -0.85 4.88 -23.04
C GLN A 172 -2.03 5.52 -23.79
N THR A 173 -2.45 6.72 -23.38
CA THR A 173 -3.54 7.44 -24.07
C THR A 173 -3.18 7.78 -25.51
N ALA A 174 -1.96 8.28 -25.75
CA ALA A 174 -1.49 8.57 -27.10
C ALA A 174 -1.41 7.32 -27.98
N GLN A 175 -0.97 6.18 -27.42
CA GLN A 175 -0.96 4.90 -28.13
C GLN A 175 -2.38 4.43 -28.49
N PHE A 176 -3.33 4.55 -27.57
CA PHE A 176 -4.73 4.17 -27.83
C PHE A 176 -5.39 5.02 -28.90
N GLU A 177 -5.00 6.29 -29.02
CA GLU A 177 -5.42 7.16 -30.12
C GLU A 177 -4.81 6.70 -31.45
N GLN A 178 -3.50 6.45 -31.49
CA GLN A 178 -2.81 5.99 -32.70
C GLN A 178 -3.35 4.64 -33.22
N LEU A 179 -3.67 3.72 -32.31
CA LEU A 179 -4.16 2.39 -32.64
C LEU A 179 -5.68 2.33 -32.83
N ASN A 180 -6.40 3.44 -32.67
CA ASN A 180 -7.86 3.49 -32.71
C ASN A 180 -8.53 2.43 -31.82
N ILE A 181 -8.01 2.23 -30.61
CA ILE A 181 -8.57 1.29 -29.64
C ILE A 181 -10.00 1.70 -29.31
N SER A 182 -10.92 0.73 -29.30
CA SER A 182 -12.33 0.98 -29.02
C SER A 182 -12.52 1.59 -27.62
N PRO A 183 -13.57 2.41 -27.38
CA PRO A 183 -13.84 2.98 -26.07
C PRO A 183 -13.92 1.94 -24.95
N ASP A 184 -14.56 0.79 -25.22
CA ASP A 184 -14.73 -0.29 -24.25
C ASP A 184 -13.39 -0.95 -23.90
N GLN A 185 -12.57 -1.26 -24.91
CA GLN A 185 -11.24 -1.84 -24.68
C GLN A 185 -10.32 -0.84 -23.98
N ARG A 186 -10.36 0.43 -24.37
CA ARG A 186 -9.61 1.52 -23.74
C ARG A 186 -9.99 1.66 -22.26
N HIS A 187 -11.28 1.59 -21.94
CA HIS A 187 -11.77 1.65 -20.56
C HIS A 187 -11.26 0.44 -19.77
N ALA A 188 -11.40 -0.78 -20.29
CA ALA A 188 -10.93 -2.00 -19.63
C ALA A 188 -9.42 -1.98 -19.34
N GLU A 189 -8.60 -1.57 -20.30
CA GLU A 189 -7.15 -1.45 -20.12
C GLU A 189 -6.77 -0.37 -19.10
N ARG A 190 -7.49 0.76 -19.09
CA ARG A 190 -7.30 1.81 -18.07
C ARG A 190 -7.76 1.34 -16.69
N ALA A 191 -8.87 0.64 -16.58
CA ALA A 191 -9.33 0.07 -15.31
C ALA A 191 -8.28 -0.90 -14.76
N ALA A 192 -7.65 -1.69 -15.62
CA ALA A 192 -6.53 -2.56 -15.26
C ALA A 192 -5.24 -1.81 -14.85
N LEU A 193 -5.10 -0.52 -15.16
CA LEU A 193 -3.96 0.29 -14.72
C LEU A 193 -4.31 1.12 -13.47
N VAL A 194 -5.36 1.93 -13.55
CA VAL A 194 -5.69 2.99 -12.59
C VAL A 194 -6.90 2.67 -11.70
N GLY A 195 -7.57 1.53 -11.93
CA GLY A 195 -8.80 1.14 -11.25
C GLY A 195 -10.05 1.74 -11.89
N GLU A 196 -11.19 1.11 -11.60
CA GLU A 196 -12.50 1.40 -12.23
C GLU A 196 -12.93 2.86 -12.09
N SER A 197 -12.83 3.42 -10.88
CA SER A 197 -13.24 4.81 -10.61
C SER A 197 -12.45 5.82 -11.44
N ALA A 198 -11.13 5.61 -11.59
CA ALA A 198 -10.28 6.50 -12.37
C ALA A 198 -10.47 6.29 -13.87
N ALA A 199 -10.65 5.04 -14.32
CA ALA A 199 -10.97 4.73 -15.72
C ALA A 199 -12.27 5.42 -16.17
N ASN A 200 -13.30 5.42 -15.32
CA ASN A 200 -14.55 6.14 -15.59
C ASN A 200 -14.36 7.65 -15.74
N ARG A 201 -13.54 8.28 -14.88
CA ARG A 201 -13.20 9.71 -15.03
C ARG A 201 -12.44 9.99 -16.34
N LEU A 202 -11.54 9.09 -16.74
CA LEU A 202 -10.81 9.21 -18.01
C LEU A 202 -11.72 9.02 -19.22
N ALA A 203 -12.68 8.10 -19.17
CA ALA A 203 -13.67 7.94 -20.23
C ALA A 203 -14.57 9.17 -20.38
N GLN A 204 -14.98 9.79 -19.27
CA GLN A 204 -15.70 11.07 -19.30
C GLN A 204 -14.84 12.20 -19.91
N LEU A 205 -13.55 12.25 -19.59
CA LEU A 205 -12.62 13.21 -20.18
C LEU A 205 -12.48 13.02 -21.70
N ASP A 206 -12.44 11.77 -22.18
CA ASP A 206 -12.40 11.47 -23.62
C ASP A 206 -13.65 11.98 -24.35
N LEU A 207 -14.84 11.81 -23.77
CA LEU A 207 -16.10 12.33 -24.33
C LEU A 207 -16.11 13.86 -24.41
N GLN A 208 -15.62 14.53 -23.36
CA GLN A 208 -15.49 15.99 -23.33
C GLN A 208 -14.53 16.50 -24.40
N ARG A 209 -13.41 15.79 -24.62
CA ARG A 209 -12.45 16.12 -25.69
C ARG A 209 -13.06 15.96 -27.07
N GLN A 210 -13.79 14.88 -27.33
CA GLN A 210 -14.47 14.69 -28.61
C GLN A 210 -15.49 15.79 -28.90
N ASP A 211 -16.33 16.16 -27.93
CA ASP A 211 -17.29 17.27 -28.09
C ASP A 211 -16.57 18.59 -28.37
N TRP A 212 -15.49 18.88 -27.65
CA TRP A 212 -14.66 20.06 -27.90
C TRP A 212 -14.06 20.07 -29.31
N ASP A 213 -13.47 18.96 -29.75
CA ASP A 213 -12.85 18.85 -31.07
C ASP A 213 -13.87 19.01 -32.20
N GLN A 214 -15.08 18.45 -32.04
CA GLN A 214 -16.20 18.65 -32.96
C GLN A 214 -16.59 20.13 -33.07
N ARG A 215 -16.71 20.83 -31.93
CA ARG A 215 -17.02 22.27 -31.91
C ARG A 215 -15.92 23.09 -32.59
N MET A 216 -14.64 22.76 -32.32
CA MET A 216 -13.50 23.45 -32.92
C MET A 216 -13.37 23.17 -34.43
N ALA A 217 -13.72 21.97 -34.88
CA ALA A 217 -13.78 21.65 -36.30
C ALA A 217 -14.90 22.43 -37.00
N ALA A 218 -16.09 22.49 -36.40
CA ALA A 218 -17.21 23.29 -36.92
C ALA A 218 -16.86 24.78 -37.00
N LEU A 219 -16.20 25.33 -35.98
CA LEU A 219 -15.74 26.72 -35.97
C LEU A 219 -14.69 26.99 -37.06
N ARG A 220 -13.73 26.07 -37.25
CA ARG A 220 -12.72 26.18 -38.32
C ARG A 220 -13.36 26.13 -39.71
N ALA A 221 -14.34 25.25 -39.92
CA ALA A 221 -15.08 25.18 -41.18
C ALA A 221 -15.83 26.50 -41.45
N ALA A 222 -16.60 27.00 -40.48
CA ALA A 222 -17.32 28.27 -40.59
C ALA A 222 -16.40 29.48 -40.83
N ALA A 223 -15.22 29.50 -40.21
CA ALA A 223 -14.22 30.55 -40.44
C ALA A 223 -13.60 30.51 -41.85
N SER A 224 -13.54 29.33 -42.47
CA SER A 224 -13.00 29.14 -43.82
C SER A 224 -14.00 29.56 -44.91
N ASP A 225 -15.29 29.63 -44.58
CA ASP A 225 -16.38 30.07 -45.45
C ASP A 225 -16.66 31.59 -45.35
N TRP A 226 -15.90 32.35 -44.54
CA TRP A 226 -16.08 33.80 -44.44
C TRP A 226 -15.44 34.52 -45.64
N PRO A 227 -16.17 35.36 -46.39
CA PRO A 227 -15.59 36.10 -47.50
C PRO A 227 -14.55 37.11 -46.98
N SER A 228 -13.34 37.07 -47.53
CA SER A 228 -12.32 38.10 -47.31
C SER A 228 -12.87 39.46 -47.78
N VAL A 229 -12.92 40.44 -46.87
CA VAL A 229 -13.28 41.84 -47.16
C VAL A 229 -12.13 42.54 -47.86
#